data_AF-A0A9E0KS06-F1
#
_entry.id   AF-A0A9E0KS06-F1
#
_cell.length_a   1.000
_cell.length_b   1.000
_cell.length_c   1.000
_cell.angle_alpha   90.00
_cell.angle_beta   90.00
_cell.angle_gamma   90.00
#
_symmetry.space_group_name_H-M   'P 1'
#
loop_
_entity.id
_entity.type
_entity.pdbx_description
1 polymer ?
#
loop_
_entity_poly.entity_id
_entity_poly.type
_entity_poly.pdbx_seq_one_letter_code
_entity_poly.pdbx_strand_id
1 'polypeptide(L)'
;MGQKNITIDPLVSIIIPTYNLKEYVQQAIDSVLAQTHTDYEIIVVDDGSSNGTGEALAAQMGRAGRRRIEERFSMERSIGNLWRIIELTIEENK
;
A
#
# COMPACT_ATOMS: atom_id res chain seq x y z
N MET A 1 -10.60 -29.15 12.82
CA MET A 1 -9.32 -28.43 12.95
C MET A 1 -9.05 -27.75 11.62
N GLY A 2 -9.42 -26.48 11.49
CA GLY A 2 -9.22 -25.73 10.24
C GLY A 2 -7.74 -25.41 10.08
N GLN A 3 -7.19 -25.69 8.90
CA GLN A 3 -5.85 -25.26 8.53
C GLN A 3 -5.83 -23.73 8.60
N LYS A 4 -5.10 -23.16 9.57
CA LYS A 4 -4.69 -21.76 9.47
C LYS A 4 -3.76 -21.69 8.28
N ASN A 5 -4.20 -21.09 7.17
CA ASN A 5 -3.28 -20.61 6.15
C ASN A 5 -2.30 -19.70 6.88
N ILE A 6 -1.03 -20.13 6.98
CA ILE A 6 0.03 -19.26 7.48
C ILE A 6 0.31 -18.30 6.33
N THR A 7 -0.45 -17.21 6.27
CA THR A 7 0.00 -16.00 5.59
C THR A 7 1.17 -15.51 6.41
N ILE A 8 2.38 -15.65 5.88
CA ILE A 8 3.59 -15.13 6.51
C ILE A 8 3.52 -13.63 6.30
N ASP A 9 3.21 -12.89 7.36
CA ASP A 9 3.13 -11.43 7.30
C ASP A 9 4.52 -10.86 6.95
N PRO A 10 4.59 -9.83 6.09
CA PRO A 10 5.86 -9.26 5.66
C PRO A 10 6.60 -8.63 6.84
N LEU A 11 7.93 -8.67 6.81
CA LEU A 11 8.76 -8.07 7.87
C LEU A 11 8.61 -6.54 7.94
N VAL A 12 8.33 -5.90 6.81
CA VAL A 12 8.25 -4.44 6.69
C VAL A 12 6.99 -4.03 5.92
N SER A 13 6.18 -3.15 6.51
CA SER A 13 5.06 -2.49 5.83
C SER A 13 5.44 -1.05 5.46
N ILE A 14 5.33 -0.70 4.18
CA ILE A 14 5.65 0.63 3.66
C ILE A 14 4.34 1.29 3.24
N ILE A 15 3.97 2.37 3.93
CA ILE A 15 2.71 3.07 3.70
C ILE A 15 3.00 4.36 2.92
N ILE A 16 2.38 4.50 1.74
CA ILE A 16 2.57 5.66 0.85
C ILE A 16 1.23 6.40 0.70
N PRO A 17 0.99 7.45 1.50
CA PRO A 17 -0.18 8.30 1.32
C PRO A 17 -0.04 9.18 0.07
N THR A 18 -1.13 9.34 -0.68
CA THR A 18 -1.15 10.14 -1.91
C THR A 18 -2.48 10.86 -2.11
N TYR A 19 -2.43 12.05 -2.74
CA TYR A 19 -3.59 12.78 -3.23
C TYR A 19 -3.17 13.66 -4.41
N ASN A 20 -3.68 13.36 -5.61
CA ASN A 20 -3.32 14.02 -6.86
C ASN A 20 -1.81 14.05 -7.17
N LEU A 21 -1.04 13.06 -6.72
CA LEU A 21 0.42 12.96 -6.91
C LEU A 21 0.82 11.78 -7.81
N LYS A 22 0.08 11.53 -8.90
CA LYS A 22 0.25 10.42 -9.85
C LYS A 22 1.71 10.10 -10.20
N GLU A 23 2.52 11.10 -10.56
CA GLU A 23 3.91 10.88 -10.99
C GLU A 23 4.82 10.52 -9.82
N TYR A 24 4.64 11.18 -8.67
CA TYR A 24 5.46 10.95 -7.49
C TYR A 24 5.14 9.62 -6.81
N VAL A 25 3.88 9.19 -6.79
CA VAL A 25 3.52 7.89 -6.20
C VAL A 25 4.12 6.74 -7.00
N GLN A 26 4.15 6.83 -8.34
CA GLN A 26 4.84 5.85 -9.19
C GLN A 26 6.34 5.82 -8.91
N GLN A 27 7.00 6.98 -8.84
CA GLN A 27 8.43 7.05 -8.51
C GLN A 27 8.74 6.47 -7.11
N ALA A 28 7.86 6.71 -6.14
CA ALA A 28 8.00 6.15 -4.80
C ALA A 28 7.87 4.62 -4.80
N ILE A 29 6.89 4.07 -5.52
CA ILE A 29 6.73 2.62 -5.66
C ILE A 29 7.94 2.02 -6.38
N ASP A 30 8.39 2.62 -7.49
CA ASP A 30 9.56 2.15 -8.25
C ASP A 30 10.83 2.15 -7.40
N SER A 31 11.01 3.18 -6.55
CA SER A 31 12.12 3.26 -5.59
C SER A 31 12.11 2.13 -4.56
N VAL A 32 10.93 1.76 -4.06
CA VAL A 32 10.76 0.63 -3.14
C VAL A 32 10.96 -0.71 -3.86
N LEU A 33 10.46 -0.83 -5.09
CA LEU A 33 10.64 -2.03 -5.92
C LEU A 33 12.10 -2.29 -6.27
N ALA A 34 12.93 -1.25 -6.35
CA ALA A 34 14.36 -1.34 -6.61
C ALA A 34 15.21 -1.72 -5.37
N GLN A 35 14.60 -1.85 -4.19
CA GLN A 35 15.32 -2.27 -2.97
C GLN A 35 15.81 -3.72 -3.04
N THR A 36 16.91 -4.01 -2.35
CA THR A 36 17.49 -5.37 -2.26
C THR A 36 16.82 -6.24 -1.20
N HIS A 37 16.18 -5.64 -0.20
CA HIS A 37 15.30 -6.34 0.74
C HIS A 37 14.03 -6.79 0.01
N THR A 38 13.49 -7.98 0.28
CA THR A 38 12.37 -8.53 -0.51
C THR A 38 11.16 -8.96 0.31
N ASP A 39 11.23 -8.82 1.64
CA ASP A 39 10.17 -9.21 2.57
C ASP A 39 9.39 -7.99 3.07
N TYR A 40 8.69 -7.34 2.14
CA TYR A 40 7.92 -6.13 2.42
C TYR A 40 6.58 -6.09 1.69
N GLU A 41 5.68 -5.26 2.19
CA GLU A 41 4.49 -4.80 1.47
C GLU A 41 4.50 -3.29 1.25
N ILE A 42 3.83 -2.86 0.19
CA ILE A 42 3.56 -1.47 -0.11
C ILE A 42 2.04 -1.26 -0.04
N ILE A 43 1.60 -0.35 0.82
CA ILE A 43 0.21 0.03 0.96
C ILE A 43 0.10 1.49 0.53
N VAL A 44 -0.49 1.71 -0.64
CA VAL A 44 -0.75 3.04 -1.15
C VAL A 44 -2.12 3.47 -0.66
N VAL A 45 -2.18 4.66 -0.05
CA VAL A 45 -3.42 5.21 0.47
C VAL A 45 -3.80 6.43 -0.34
N ASP A 46 -4.77 6.29 -1.23
CA ASP A 46 -5.26 7.39 -2.07
C ASP A 46 -6.48 8.08 -1.41
N ASP A 47 -6.34 9.36 -1.10
CA ASP A 47 -7.37 10.19 -0.46
C ASP A 47 -8.33 10.83 -1.50
N GLY A 48 -8.76 10.05 -2.49
CA GLY A 48 -9.75 10.50 -3.47
C GLY A 48 -9.18 11.35 -4.60
N SER A 49 -8.01 10.99 -5.13
CA SER A 49 -7.44 11.63 -6.32
C SER A 49 -8.42 11.64 -7.50
N SER A 50 -8.38 12.70 -8.29
CA SER A 50 -9.21 12.86 -9.50
C SER A 50 -8.40 13.07 -10.77
N ASN A 51 -7.08 12.94 -10.70
CA ASN A 51 -6.14 13.15 -11.80
C ASN A 51 -5.62 11.86 -12.45
N GLY A 52 -6.33 10.74 -12.26
CA GLY A 52 -5.96 9.46 -12.83
C GLY A 52 -4.88 8.70 -12.05
N THR A 53 -4.77 8.95 -10.73
CA THR A 53 -3.80 8.30 -9.84
C THR A 53 -4.16 6.83 -9.62
N GLY A 54 -5.41 6.51 -9.28
CA GLY A 54 -5.85 5.13 -9.08
C GLY A 54 -5.65 4.24 -10.32
N GLU A 55 -5.92 4.75 -11.53
CA GLU A 55 -5.68 4.03 -12.78
C GLU A 55 -4.20 3.74 -13.00
N ALA A 56 -3.31 4.63 -12.54
CA ALA A 56 -1.86 4.42 -12.62
C ALA A 56 -1.40 3.36 -11.62
N LEU A 57 -1.99 3.34 -10.42
CA LEU A 57 -1.70 2.36 -9.38
C LEU A 57 -2.13 0.96 -9.79
N ALA A 58 -3.29 0.82 -10.44
CA ALA A 58 -3.83 -0.47 -10.87
C ALA A 58 -2.83 -1.32 -11.69
N ALA A 59 -1.96 -0.69 -12.48
CA ALA A 59 -0.94 -1.38 -13.27
C ALA A 59 0.22 -1.96 -12.43
N GLN A 60 0.46 -1.43 -11.24
CA GLN A 60 1.53 -1.86 -10.33
C GLN A 60 1.04 -2.80 -9.22
N MET A 61 -0.28 -2.96 -9.08
CA MET A 61 -0.90 -3.83 -8.08
C MET A 61 -0.58 -5.32 -8.33
N GLY A 62 -0.37 -6.08 -7.26
CA GLY A 62 -0.17 -7.53 -7.37
C GLY A 62 0.66 -8.13 -6.25
N ARG A 63 0.96 -9.43 -6.40
CA ARG A 63 1.85 -10.18 -5.50
C ARG A 63 2.94 -10.89 -6.29
N ALA A 64 4.19 -10.79 -5.82
CA ALA A 64 5.34 -11.47 -6.39
C ALA A 64 6.30 -11.93 -5.28
N GLY A 65 6.26 -13.22 -4.96
CA GLY A 65 6.98 -13.75 -3.78
C GLY A 65 6.34 -13.22 -2.49
N ARG A 66 7.15 -12.63 -1.61
CA ARG A 66 6.68 -11.94 -0.39
C ARG A 66 6.35 -10.46 -0.60
N ARG A 67 6.50 -9.95 -1.82
CA ARG A 67 6.13 -8.57 -2.16
C ARG A 67 4.65 -8.47 -2.47
N ARG A 68 4.01 -7.44 -1.91
CA ARG A 68 2.59 -7.15 -2.09
C ARG A 68 2.37 -5.66 -2.27
N ILE A 69 1.54 -5.27 -3.22
CA ILE A 69 1.13 -3.88 -3.43
C ILE A 69 -0.40 -3.82 -3.35
N GLU A 70 -0.90 -2.96 -2.45
CA GLU A 70 -2.33 -2.75 -2.22
C GLU A 70 -2.68 -1.26 -2.25
N GLU A 71 -3.84 -0.93 -2.79
CA GLU A 71 -4.43 0.41 -2.80
C GLU A 71 -5.59 0.43 -1.81
N ARG A 72 -5.62 1.43 -0.93
CA ARG A 72 -6.71 1.67 0.01
C ARG A 72 -7.28 3.06 -0.23
N PHE A 73 -8.59 3.13 -0.48
CA PHE A 73 -9.30 4.36 -0.78
C PHE A 73 -10.01 4.91 0.47
N SER A 74 -9.95 6.22 0.67
CA SER A 74 -10.74 6.92 1.70
C SER A 74 -11.89 7.71 1.06
N MET A 75 -13.13 7.53 1.56
CA MET A 75 -14.28 8.34 1.13
C MET A 75 -14.30 9.74 1.74
N GLU A 76 -13.61 9.95 2.86
CA GLU A 76 -13.53 11.24 3.56
C GLU A 76 -12.15 11.86 3.33
N ARG A 77 -12.11 12.99 2.61
CA ARG A 77 -10.88 13.71 2.24
C ARG A 77 -10.30 14.49 3.42
N SER A 78 -9.79 13.80 4.43
CA SER A 78 -9.18 14.43 5.60
C SER A 78 -7.94 13.67 6.08
N ILE A 79 -6.96 14.44 6.58
CA ILE A 79 -5.70 13.92 7.11
C ILE A 79 -5.89 12.90 8.25
N GLY A 80 -7.06 12.90 8.91
CA GLY A 80 -7.42 11.94 9.96
C GLY A 80 -7.58 10.51 9.44
N ASN A 81 -7.93 10.32 8.16
CA ASN A 81 -8.14 8.99 7.60
C ASN A 81 -6.85 8.27 7.22
N LEU A 82 -5.80 9.03 6.89
CA LEU A 82 -4.47 8.49 6.73
C LEU A 82 -4.00 7.82 8.03
N TRP A 83 -4.21 8.47 9.18
CA TRP A 83 -3.86 7.90 10.48
C TRP A 83 -4.63 6.62 10.79
N ARG A 84 -5.94 6.56 10.46
CA ARG A 84 -6.76 5.37 10.68
C ARG A 84 -6.31 4.19 9.82
N ILE A 85 -5.95 4.43 8.55
CA ILE A 85 -5.48 3.35 7.66
C ILE A 85 -4.10 2.85 8.12
N ILE A 86 -3.23 3.74 8.59
CA ILE A 86 -1.96 3.36 9.22
C ILE A 86 -2.21 2.51 10.47
N GLU A 87 -3.12 2.94 11.34
CA GLU A 87 -3.47 2.21 12.57
C GLU A 87 -4.00 0.80 12.28
N LEU A 88 -4.95 0.68 11.35
CA LEU A 88 -5.50 -0.62 10.91
C LEU A 88 -4.42 -1.53 10.30
N THR A 89 -3.51 -0.96 9.51
CA THR A 89 -2.38 -1.72 8.93
C THR A 89 -1.46 -2.25 10.02
N ILE A 90 -1.19 -1.46 11.07
CA ILE A 90 -0.39 -1.89 12.21
C ILE A 90 -1.11 -2.98 13.01
N GLU A 91 -2.42 -2.88 13.19
CA GLU A 91 -3.21 -3.90 13.89
C GLU A 91 -3.31 -5.22 13.13
N GLU A 92 -3.45 -5.18 11.80
CA GLU A 92 -3.51 -6.37 10.95
C GLU A 92 -2.21 -7.18 10.93
N ASN A 93 -1.07 -6.53 11.18
CA ASN A 93 0.27 -7.14 11.15
C ASN A 93 0.82 -7.50 12.57
N LYS A 94 -0.01 -7.47 13.62
CA LYS A 94 0.34 -7.94 14.98
C LYS A 94 -0.01 -9.41 15.20
#